data_AF-A0AAD9PPR5-F1
#
_entry.id   AF-A0AAD9PPR5-F1
#
_cell.length_a   1.000
_cell.length_b   1.000
_cell.length_c   1.000
_cell.angle_alpha   90.00
_cell.angle_beta   90.00
_cell.angle_gamma   90.00
#
_symmetry.space_group_name_H-M   'P 1'
#
loop_
_entity.id
_entity.type
_entity.pdbx_description
1 polymer ?
#
loop_
_entity_poly.entity_id
_entity_poly.type
_entity_poly.pdbx_seq_one_letter_code
_entity_poly.pdbx_strand_id
1 'polypeptide(L)'
;VFNDVHMLMCTLGAKNEDATLKLLGSLRDFIRDGSGTNWEISKDVGLAICEAFEQADKGKFDNAVEILKPARYKVVTIGGSNAQRDVFNLFLIHAALNSPKKQHHQLASAFASAERQGIFAKPHFSVGHEFIDREKSKEEQCADD
;
A
#
# COMPACT_ATOMS: atom_id res chain seq x y z
N VAL A 1 9.12 -5.09 10.95
CA VAL A 1 8.24 -5.02 9.76
C VAL A 1 8.47 -3.78 8.91
N PHE A 2 8.12 -2.55 9.34
CA PHE A 2 8.32 -1.37 8.47
C PHE A 2 9.78 -1.21 8.02
N ASN A 3 10.73 -1.40 8.93
CA ASN A 3 12.16 -1.37 8.61
C ASN A 3 12.53 -2.40 7.53
N ASP A 4 12.01 -3.62 7.62
CA ASP A 4 12.28 -4.69 6.65
C ASP A 4 11.75 -4.31 5.27
N VAL A 5 10.53 -3.76 5.20
CA VAL A 5 9.95 -3.28 3.95
C VAL A 5 10.73 -2.08 3.40
N HIS A 6 11.17 -1.16 4.25
CA HIS A 6 11.99 -0.02 3.84
C HIS A 6 13.32 -0.47 3.24
N MET A 7 14.02 -1.38 3.92
CA MET A 7 15.27 -1.96 3.41
C MET A 7 15.04 -2.69 2.09
N LEU A 8 13.94 -3.43 1.96
CA LEU A 8 13.59 -4.10 0.71
C LEU A 8 13.43 -3.08 -0.44
N MET A 9 12.66 -2.02 -0.23
CA MET A 9 12.49 -0.94 -1.22
C MET A 9 13.83 -0.34 -1.64
N CYS A 10 14.76 -0.14 -0.70
CA CYS A 10 16.12 0.32 -1.02
C CYS A 10 16.88 -0.70 -1.89
N THR A 11 16.84 -2.00 -1.57
CA THR A 11 17.53 -3.03 -2.38
C THR A 11 16.97 -3.15 -3.80
N LEU A 12 15.63 -3.08 -3.94
CA LEU A 12 14.95 -3.10 -5.23
C LEU A 12 15.29 -1.84 -6.06
N GLY A 13 15.27 -0.66 -5.42
CA GLY A 13 15.68 0.59 -6.04
C GLY A 13 17.14 0.58 -6.52
N ALA A 14 18.02 -0.09 -5.77
CA ALA A 14 19.42 -0.29 -6.14
C ALA A 14 19.66 -1.40 -7.18
N LYS A 15 18.60 -2.12 -7.60
CA LYS A 15 18.69 -3.29 -8.50
C LYS A 15 19.66 -4.36 -7.99
N ASN A 16 19.74 -4.51 -6.68
CA ASN A 16 20.59 -5.49 -6.03
C ASN A 16 19.77 -6.73 -5.66
N GLU A 17 19.57 -7.63 -6.63
CA GLU A 17 18.75 -8.84 -6.46
C GLU A 17 19.28 -9.76 -5.36
N ASP A 18 20.59 -9.90 -5.19
CA ASP A 18 21.19 -10.72 -4.13
C ASP A 18 20.79 -10.20 -2.73
N ALA A 19 20.92 -8.89 -2.52
CA ALA A 19 20.50 -8.27 -1.26
C ALA A 19 19.00 -8.40 -1.01
N THR A 20 18.17 -8.23 -2.05
CA THR A 20 16.71 -8.43 -1.98
C THR A 20 16.37 -9.86 -1.56
N LEU A 21 16.95 -10.86 -2.22
CA LEU A 21 16.70 -12.28 -1.93
C LEU A 21 17.20 -12.67 -0.54
N LYS A 22 18.35 -12.14 -0.12
CA LYS A 22 18.90 -12.36 1.23
C LYS A 22 17.98 -11.79 2.31
N LEU A 23 17.44 -10.60 2.11
CA LEU A 23 16.49 -9.98 3.03
C LEU A 23 15.18 -10.80 3.12
N LEU A 24 14.63 -11.20 1.97
CA LEU A 24 13.44 -12.06 1.93
C LEU A 24 13.69 -13.43 2.58
N GLY A 25 14.85 -14.03 2.36
CA GLY A 25 15.26 -15.27 3.00
C GLY A 25 15.32 -15.13 4.52
N SER A 26 15.99 -14.10 5.03
CA SER A 26 16.06 -13.80 6.45
C SER A 26 14.68 -13.58 7.07
N LEU A 27 13.77 -12.91 6.37
CA LEU A 27 12.40 -12.69 6.85
C LEU A 27 11.61 -14.00 6.93
N ARG A 28 11.77 -14.90 5.94
CA ARG A 28 11.15 -16.23 5.95
C ARG A 28 11.71 -17.11 7.07
N ASP A 29 13.02 -17.08 7.30
CA ASP A 29 13.66 -17.79 8.41
C ASP A 29 13.13 -17.28 9.75
N PHE A 30 13.03 -15.96 9.92
CA PHE A 30 12.44 -15.35 11.11
C PHE A 30 10.99 -15.80 11.33
N ILE A 31 10.17 -15.88 10.27
CA ILE A 31 8.78 -16.36 10.37
C ILE A 31 8.71 -17.86 10.67
N ARG A 32 9.67 -18.66 10.19
CA ARG A 32 9.70 -20.11 10.44
C ARG A 32 10.06 -20.42 11.89
N ASP A 33 11.11 -19.78 12.41
CA ASP A 33 11.76 -20.17 13.67
C ASP A 33 11.49 -19.19 14.83
N GLY A 34 10.91 -18.02 14.54
CA GLY A 34 10.70 -16.95 15.49
C GLY A 34 9.39 -17.03 16.29
N SER A 35 9.19 -16.06 17.17
CA SER A 35 7.98 -15.91 17.98
C SER A 35 7.82 -14.46 18.49
N GLY A 36 6.68 -14.15 19.10
CA GLY A 36 6.36 -12.83 19.65
C GLY A 36 5.64 -11.88 18.69
N THR A 37 5.32 -10.67 19.16
CA THR A 37 4.44 -9.73 18.43
C THR A 37 4.98 -9.31 17.07
N ASN A 38 6.29 -9.05 16.96
CA ASN A 38 6.91 -8.73 15.67
C ASN A 38 6.86 -9.89 14.69
N TRP A 39 6.96 -11.13 15.19
CA TRP A 39 6.80 -12.33 14.38
C TRP A 39 5.36 -12.46 13.85
N GLU A 40 4.35 -12.25 14.70
CA GLU A 40 2.94 -12.29 14.29
C GLU A 40 2.66 -11.29 13.16
N ILE A 41 3.08 -10.04 13.32
CA ILE A 41 2.89 -8.99 12.30
C ILE A 41 3.69 -9.32 11.03
N SER A 42 4.92 -9.83 11.17
CA SER A 42 5.75 -10.21 10.01
C SER A 42 5.09 -11.33 9.20
N LYS A 43 4.55 -12.34 9.89
CA LYS A 43 3.84 -13.47 9.29
C LYS A 43 2.52 -13.06 8.64
N ASP A 44 1.75 -12.21 9.31
CA ASP A 44 0.39 -11.86 8.87
C ASP A 44 0.34 -10.83 7.75
N VAL A 45 1.30 -9.90 7.71
CA VAL A 45 1.30 -8.80 6.75
C VAL A 45 2.68 -8.44 6.21
N GLY A 46 3.73 -8.54 7.03
CA GLY A 46 5.09 -8.10 6.63
C GLY A 46 5.63 -8.84 5.40
N LEU A 47 5.55 -10.17 5.40
CA LEU A 47 6.02 -10.99 4.28
C LEU A 47 5.22 -10.73 3.00
N ALA A 48 3.89 -10.63 3.12
CA ALA A 48 3.02 -10.35 1.97
C ALA A 48 3.36 -9.01 1.30
N ILE A 49 3.65 -7.96 2.09
CA ILE A 49 4.09 -6.68 1.54
C ILE A 49 5.41 -6.86 0.80
N CYS A 50 6.41 -7.48 1.44
CA CYS A 50 7.71 -7.67 0.84
C CYS A 50 7.64 -8.47 -0.48
N GLU A 51 6.88 -9.56 -0.51
CA GLU A 51 6.70 -10.37 -1.71
C GLU A 51 5.95 -9.62 -2.81
N ALA A 52 4.95 -8.80 -2.46
CA ALA A 52 4.26 -7.99 -3.45
C ALA A 52 5.18 -6.96 -4.13
N PHE A 53 6.06 -6.29 -3.37
CA PHE A 53 7.06 -5.38 -3.93
C PHE A 53 8.04 -6.10 -4.86
N GLU A 54 8.50 -7.30 -4.48
CA GLU A 54 9.41 -8.10 -5.31
C GLU A 54 8.74 -8.57 -6.61
N GLN A 55 7.48 -9.01 -6.56
CA GLN A 55 6.72 -9.37 -7.77
C GLN A 55 6.53 -8.18 -8.71
N ALA A 56 6.24 -6.99 -8.17
CA ALA A 56 6.10 -5.78 -8.95
C ALA A 56 7.43 -5.36 -9.61
N ASP A 57 8.57 -5.49 -8.92
CA ASP A 57 9.89 -5.22 -9.50
C ASP A 57 10.21 -6.16 -10.68
N LYS A 58 9.70 -7.39 -10.63
CA LYS A 58 9.75 -8.38 -11.72
C LYS A 58 8.71 -8.15 -12.83
N GLY A 59 7.95 -7.05 -12.78
CA GLY A 59 6.88 -6.72 -13.73
C GLY A 59 5.60 -7.55 -13.57
N LYS A 60 5.51 -8.38 -12.53
CA LYS A 60 4.36 -9.26 -12.24
C LYS A 60 3.35 -8.53 -11.36
N PHE A 61 2.81 -7.44 -11.87
CA PHE A 61 1.92 -6.54 -11.13
C PHE A 61 0.60 -7.20 -10.73
N ASP A 62 0.08 -8.15 -11.52
CA ASP A 62 -1.10 -8.91 -11.14
C ASP A 62 -0.86 -9.75 -9.88
N ASN A 63 0.27 -10.46 -9.78
CA ASN A 63 0.64 -11.20 -8.58
C ASN A 63 0.79 -10.27 -7.37
N ALA A 64 1.43 -9.11 -7.55
CA ALA A 64 1.59 -8.13 -6.47
C ALA A 64 0.24 -7.68 -5.90
N VAL A 65 -0.76 -7.44 -6.76
CA VAL A 65 -2.13 -7.08 -6.35
C VAL A 65 -2.78 -8.22 -5.58
N GLU A 66 -2.73 -9.45 -6.10
CA GLU A 66 -3.39 -10.60 -5.46
C GLU A 66 -2.79 -10.92 -4.08
N ILE A 67 -1.48 -10.72 -3.90
CA ILE A 67 -0.78 -10.91 -2.62
C ILE A 67 -1.17 -9.81 -1.63
N LEU A 68 -1.10 -8.54 -2.05
CA LEU A 68 -1.23 -7.42 -1.12
C LEU A 68 -2.68 -7.06 -0.78
N LYS A 69 -3.61 -7.24 -1.73
CA LYS A 69 -5.04 -6.94 -1.54
C LYS A 69 -5.64 -7.56 -0.27
N PRO A 70 -5.49 -8.87 0.04
CA PRO A 70 -6.05 -9.45 1.25
C PRO A 70 -5.41 -8.89 2.55
N ALA A 71 -4.19 -8.38 2.46
CA ALA A 71 -3.45 -7.84 3.61
C ALA A 71 -3.71 -6.34 3.85
N ARG A 72 -4.36 -5.63 2.92
CA ARG A 72 -4.56 -4.16 2.96
C ARG A 72 -5.09 -3.65 4.30
N TYR A 73 -6.14 -4.27 4.85
CA TYR A 73 -6.74 -3.82 6.11
C TYR A 73 -5.92 -4.19 7.34
N LYS A 74 -4.99 -5.15 7.21
CA LYS A 74 -4.06 -5.55 8.28
C LYS A 74 -2.82 -4.67 8.34
N VAL A 75 -2.54 -3.86 7.32
CA VAL A 75 -1.38 -2.93 7.29
C VAL A 75 -1.31 -2.03 8.53
N VAL A 76 -2.45 -1.68 9.13
CA VAL A 76 -2.49 -0.89 10.37
C VAL A 76 -1.77 -1.56 11.55
N THR A 77 -1.69 -2.89 11.58
CA THR A 77 -1.02 -3.65 12.66
C THR A 77 0.50 -3.49 12.66
N ILE A 78 1.08 -3.05 11.54
CA ILE A 78 2.51 -2.71 11.44
C ILE A 78 2.88 -1.52 12.34
N GLY A 79 1.88 -0.71 12.72
CA GLY A 79 2.10 0.57 13.39
C GLY A 79 2.55 1.64 12.40
N GLY A 80 3.47 2.50 12.83
CA GLY A 80 3.97 3.60 12.01
C GLY A 80 3.02 4.80 11.92
N SER A 81 3.40 5.82 11.15
CA SER A 81 2.54 6.98 10.89
C SER A 81 1.53 6.71 9.77
N ASN A 82 0.52 7.57 9.65
CA ASN A 82 -0.40 7.53 8.51
C ASN A 82 0.35 7.61 7.18
N ALA A 83 1.31 8.53 7.07
CA ALA A 83 2.12 8.71 5.86
C ALA A 83 2.94 7.46 5.50
N GLN A 84 3.46 6.72 6.50
CA GLN A 84 4.17 5.47 6.26
C GLN A 84 3.24 4.39 5.71
N ARG A 85 2.02 4.27 6.24
CA ARG A 85 1.03 3.30 5.75
C ARG A 85 0.47 3.67 4.38
N ASP A 86 0.35 4.96 4.08
CA ASP A 86 -0.12 5.46 2.79
C ASP A 86 0.76 4.95 1.63
N VAL A 87 2.06 4.69 1.87
CA VAL A 87 2.97 4.06 0.88
C VAL A 87 2.42 2.73 0.37
N PHE A 88 1.86 1.88 1.24
CA PHE A 88 1.37 0.56 0.86
C PHE A 88 0.04 0.64 0.08
N ASN A 89 -0.83 1.59 0.44
CA ASN A 89 -2.05 1.85 -0.30
C ASN A 89 -1.75 2.40 -1.69
N LEU A 90 -0.84 3.38 -1.79
CA LEU A 90 -0.40 3.95 -3.06
C LEU A 90 0.28 2.91 -3.94
N PHE A 91 1.11 2.04 -3.35
CA PHE A 91 1.72 0.92 -4.06
C PHE A 91 0.67 -0.06 -4.60
N LEU A 92 -0.35 -0.43 -3.80
CA LEU A 92 -1.43 -1.30 -4.28
C LEU A 92 -2.20 -0.69 -5.45
N ILE A 93 -2.49 0.61 -5.41
CA ILE A 93 -3.10 1.34 -6.53
C ILE A 93 -2.18 1.29 -7.75
N HIS A 94 -0.89 1.58 -7.58
CA HIS A 94 0.09 1.54 -8.66
C HIS A 94 0.19 0.16 -9.32
N ALA A 95 0.29 -0.91 -8.51
CA ALA A 95 0.32 -2.27 -9.01
C ALA A 95 -0.99 -2.64 -9.72
N ALA A 96 -2.12 -2.20 -9.19
CA ALA A 96 -3.42 -2.42 -9.80
C ALA A 96 -3.56 -1.73 -11.16
N LEU A 97 -3.01 -0.52 -11.34
CA LEU A 97 -2.98 0.21 -12.62
C LEU A 97 -2.06 -0.47 -13.66
N ASN A 98 -0.92 -1.01 -13.23
CA ASN A 98 0.06 -1.65 -14.12
C ASN A 98 -0.21 -3.13 -14.40
N SER A 99 -1.22 -3.71 -13.73
CA SER A 99 -1.64 -5.08 -13.95
C SER A 99 -2.23 -5.29 -15.36
N PRO A 100 -1.99 -6.44 -16.02
CA PRO A 100 -2.65 -6.78 -17.28
C PRO A 100 -4.15 -7.09 -17.13
N LYS A 101 -4.63 -7.35 -15.91
CA LYS A 101 -6.03 -7.74 -15.64
C LYS A 101 -6.94 -6.51 -15.50
N LYS A 102 -7.98 -6.40 -16.35
CA LYS A 102 -8.98 -5.32 -16.32
C LYS A 102 -9.68 -5.15 -14.97
N GLN A 103 -9.94 -6.25 -14.25
CA GLN A 103 -10.52 -6.21 -12.90
C GLN A 103 -9.63 -5.44 -11.91
N HIS A 104 -8.30 -5.48 -12.06
CA HIS A 104 -7.39 -4.73 -11.20
C HIS A 104 -7.47 -3.23 -11.48
N HIS A 105 -7.68 -2.81 -12.72
CA HIS A 105 -7.89 -1.39 -13.05
C HIS A 105 -9.14 -0.83 -12.38
N GLN A 106 -10.23 -1.60 -12.34
CA GLN A 106 -11.46 -1.21 -11.64
C GLN A 106 -11.22 -1.05 -10.13
N LEU A 107 -10.44 -1.96 -9.53
CA LEU A 107 -10.03 -1.86 -8.13
C LEU A 107 -9.16 -0.62 -7.88
N ALA A 108 -8.25 -0.28 -8.80
CA ALA A 108 -7.42 0.92 -8.67
C ALA A 108 -8.28 2.18 -8.60
N SER A 109 -9.31 2.30 -9.46
CA SER A 109 -10.25 3.43 -9.42
C SER A 109 -11.03 3.48 -8.11
N ALA A 110 -11.51 2.34 -7.60
CA ALA A 110 -12.23 2.27 -6.33
C ALA A 110 -11.33 2.68 -5.14
N PHE A 111 -10.10 2.18 -5.10
CA PHE A 111 -9.12 2.52 -4.06
C PHE A 111 -8.72 4.00 -4.12
N ALA A 112 -8.42 4.54 -5.31
CA ALA A 112 -8.05 5.94 -5.47
C ALA A 112 -9.17 6.91 -5.03
N SER A 113 -10.44 6.56 -5.26
CA SER A 113 -11.58 7.33 -4.76
C SER A 113 -11.70 7.25 -3.23
N ALA A 114 -11.50 6.07 -2.63
CA ALA A 114 -11.51 5.90 -1.19
C ALA A 114 -10.36 6.64 -0.49
N GLU A 115 -9.14 6.61 -1.04
CA GLU A 115 -8.00 7.36 -0.49
C GLU A 115 -8.23 8.87 -0.55
N ARG A 116 -8.82 9.39 -1.64
CA ARG A 116 -9.21 10.80 -1.73
C ARG A 116 -10.19 11.17 -0.62
N GLN A 117 -11.27 10.42 -0.45
CA GLN A 117 -12.25 10.66 0.62
C GLN A 117 -11.59 10.59 2.01
N GLY A 118 -10.68 9.65 2.22
CA GLY A 118 -9.93 9.51 3.48
C GLY A 118 -8.98 10.68 3.76
N ILE A 119 -8.33 11.25 2.74
CA ILE A 119 -7.53 12.48 2.86
C ILE A 119 -8.41 13.67 3.23
N PHE A 120 -9.57 13.80 2.58
CA PHE A 120 -10.54 14.85 2.87
C PHE A 120 -11.20 14.74 4.26
N ALA A 121 -11.19 13.55 4.86
CA ALA A 121 -11.70 13.30 6.21
C ALA A 121 -10.65 13.47 7.33
N LYS A 122 -9.36 13.73 7.02
CA LYS A 122 -8.30 13.90 8.03
C LYS A 122 -8.31 15.34 8.59
N PRO A 123 -8.60 15.56 9.89
CA PRO A 123 -8.84 16.89 10.46
C PRO A 123 -7.60 17.82 10.52
N HIS A 124 -6.41 17.32 10.23
CA HIS A 124 -5.16 18.09 10.22
C HIS A 124 -4.69 18.55 8.83
N PHE A 125 -5.42 18.22 7.76
CA PHE A 125 -5.06 18.62 6.40
C PHE A 125 -5.93 19.79 5.94
N SER A 126 -5.56 21.02 6.32
CA SER A 126 -6.37 22.25 6.10
C SER A 126 -6.75 22.54 4.64
N VAL A 127 -6.08 21.94 3.66
CA VAL A 127 -6.38 22.12 2.23
C VAL A 127 -7.62 21.31 1.78
N GLY A 128 -8.03 20.29 2.56
CA GLY A 128 -9.15 19.43 2.19
C GLY A 128 -10.53 20.07 2.38
N HIS A 129 -10.70 20.87 3.44
CA HIS A 129 -11.98 21.53 3.73
C HIS A 129 -12.33 22.59 2.70
N GLU A 130 -11.37 23.42 2.30
CA GLU A 130 -11.58 24.52 1.35
C GLU A 130 -11.94 24.01 -0.06
N PHE A 131 -11.44 22.83 -0.44
CA PHE A 131 -11.82 22.16 -1.69
C PHE A 131 -13.22 21.56 -1.64
N ILE A 132 -13.63 20.98 -0.50
CA ILE A 132 -14.98 20.42 -0.33
C ILE A 132 -16.02 21.54 -0.31
N ASP A 133 -15.76 22.64 0.41
CA ASP A 133 -16.70 23.76 0.48
C ASP A 133 -16.88 24.42 -0.89
N ARG A 134 -15.80 24.50 -1.69
CA ARG A 134 -15.85 25.01 -3.07
C ARG A 134 -16.59 24.08 -4.03
N GLU A 135 -16.50 22.76 -3.88
CA GLU A 135 -17.25 21.82 -4.74
C GLU A 135 -18.74 21.75 -4.33
N LYS A 136 -19.05 21.77 -3.03
CA LYS A 136 -20.45 21.89 -2.56
C LYS A 136 -21.12 23.17 -3.06
N SER A 137 -20.42 24.30 -3.05
CA SER A 137 -20.95 25.55 -3.58
C SER A 137 -21.25 25.51 -5.09
N LYS A 138 -20.55 24.66 -5.86
CA LYS A 138 -20.80 24.49 -7.30
C LYS A 138 -21.98 23.56 -7.59
N GLU A 139 -22.16 22.51 -6.77
CA GLU A 139 -23.30 21.60 -6.91
C GLU A 139 -24.62 22.30 -6.54
N GLU A 140 -24.60 23.15 -5.51
CA GLU A 140 -25.78 23.91 -5.07
C GLU A 140 -26.19 25.00 -6.07
N GLN A 141 -25.20 25.57 -6.78
CA GLN A 141 -25.45 26.58 -7.82
C GLN A 141 -25.90 26.00 -9.16
N CYS A 142 -25.78 24.68 -9.35
CA CYS A 142 -26.21 23.97 -10.56
C CYS A 142 -27.59 23.29 -10.39
N ALA A 143 -28.17 23.34 -9.19
CA ALA A 143 -29.46 22.75 -8.85
C ALA A 143 -30.64 23.75 -8.94
N ASP A 144 -30.36 25.04 -9.16
CA ASP A 144 -31.33 26.13 -9.26
C ASP A 144 -31.55 26.63 -10.72
N ASP A 145 -30.99 25.96 -11.74
CA ASP A 145 -31.22 26.18 -13.18
C ASP A 145 -31.94 24.97 -13.83
#